data_AF-A0A8B7CQS7-F1
#
_entry.id   AF-A0A8B7CQS7-F1
#
_cell.length_a   1.000
_cell.length_b   1.000
_cell.length_c   1.000
_cell.angle_alpha   90.00
_cell.angle_beta   90.00
_cell.angle_gamma   90.00
#
_symmetry.space_group_name_H-M   'P 1'
#
loop_
_entity.id
_entity.type
_entity.pdbx_description
1 polymer ?
#
loop_
_entity_poly.entity_id
_entity_poly.type
_entity_poly.pdbx_seq_one_letter_code
_entity_poly.pdbx_strand_id
1 'polypeptide(L)'
;MDAETDEYIRESIENSLGLAISAKNLRLKLLASEDARHRLQDRIFVLEERLKDTEKRVEQHKAEATMNAHGLRRCIEEKEMAASGYDDLVKQYAKLEKECSLYERDLERVMESCDELAKENDELRVRLQDNSSLAALAAEVESLKKDKENMRINLHRAEEEVKVLFEENKLLDEENKRLLRLLKRERNHHGSDSKSSAGTSAKGKPKSGQSDSSPMGRVIDFNVADSSRQPLSPLRQNSSDSRMHKK
;
A
#
# COMPACT_ATOMS: atom_id res chain seq x y z
N MET A 1 10.84 13.71 -130.31
CA MET A 1 10.68 14.99 -129.59
C MET A 1 10.15 16.00 -130.60
N ASP A 2 9.29 16.90 -130.16
CA ASP A 2 8.61 17.84 -131.05
C ASP A 2 9.60 18.91 -131.52
N ALA A 3 9.54 19.34 -132.79
CA ALA A 3 10.51 20.29 -133.36
C ALA A 3 10.53 21.62 -132.59
N GLU A 4 9.38 21.98 -132.02
CA GLU A 4 9.18 23.16 -131.19
C GLU A 4 9.86 23.05 -129.81
N THR A 5 9.99 21.84 -129.26
CA THR A 5 10.70 21.62 -127.99
C THR A 5 12.20 21.71 -128.19
N ASP A 6 12.72 21.17 -129.29
CA ASP A 6 14.15 21.24 -129.63
C ASP A 6 14.60 22.68 -129.93
N GLU A 7 13.76 23.50 -130.58
CA GLU A 7 14.00 24.92 -130.80
C GLU A 7 13.97 25.72 -129.48
N TYR A 8 13.02 25.42 -128.58
CA TYR A 8 12.98 26.02 -127.24
C TYR A 8 14.24 25.72 -126.44
N ILE A 9 14.72 24.47 -126.45
CA ILE A 9 15.94 24.05 -125.74
C ILE A 9 17.17 24.77 -126.32
N ARG A 10 17.30 24.82 -127.66
CA ARG A 10 18.41 25.48 -128.35
C ARG A 10 18.50 26.97 -128.01
N GLU A 11 17.39 27.70 -128.15
CA GLU A 11 17.33 29.13 -127.80
C GLU A 11 17.48 29.37 -126.29
N SER A 12 17.13 28.40 -125.45
CA SER A 12 17.34 28.52 -124.00
C SER A 12 18.82 28.43 -123.63
N ILE A 13 19.58 27.58 -124.31
CA ILE A 13 21.04 27.48 -124.17
C ILE A 13 21.71 28.76 -124.71
N GLU A 14 21.29 29.24 -125.89
CA GLU A 14 21.79 30.48 -126.50
C GLU A 14 21.54 31.70 -125.59
N ASN A 15 20.37 31.77 -124.96
CA ASN A 15 20.05 32.80 -123.97
C ASN A 15 20.95 32.73 -122.71
N SER A 16 21.25 31.54 -122.19
CA SER A 16 22.20 31.38 -121.08
C SER A 16 23.62 31.81 -121.44
N LEU A 17 23.95 31.85 -122.73
CA LEU A 17 25.22 32.35 -123.28
C LEU A 17 25.18 33.84 -123.66
N GLY A 18 24.05 34.53 -123.43
CA GLY A 18 23.89 35.98 -123.68
C GLY A 18 23.53 36.36 -125.12
N LEU A 19 23.11 35.40 -125.96
CA LEU A 19 22.71 35.63 -127.35
C LEU A 19 21.23 36.08 -127.45
N ALA A 20 20.89 36.74 -128.56
CA ALA A 20 19.55 37.27 -128.80
C ALA A 20 18.52 36.15 -128.98
N ILE A 21 17.43 36.22 -128.21
CA ILE A 21 16.37 35.21 -128.17
C ILE A 21 15.17 35.67 -129.01
N SER A 22 14.40 34.71 -129.54
CA SER A 22 13.17 35.03 -130.25
C SER A 22 12.09 35.55 -129.29
N ALA A 23 11.22 36.44 -129.81
CA ALA A 23 10.06 36.94 -129.07
C ALA A 23 9.08 35.81 -128.66
N LYS A 24 9.07 34.69 -129.40
CA LYS A 24 8.24 33.52 -129.12
C LYS A 24 8.75 32.78 -127.87
N ASN A 25 10.06 32.55 -127.77
CA ASN A 25 10.67 31.88 -126.60
C ASN A 25 10.55 32.71 -125.32
N LEU A 26 10.72 34.03 -125.41
CA LEU A 26 10.47 34.96 -124.30
C LEU A 26 9.04 34.84 -123.75
N ARG A 27 8.03 34.76 -124.62
CA ARG A 27 6.62 34.59 -124.22
C ARG A 27 6.38 33.24 -123.54
N LEU A 28 6.97 32.16 -124.06
CA LEU A 28 6.87 30.83 -123.44
C LEU A 28 7.50 30.80 -122.03
N LYS A 29 8.68 31.42 -121.86
CA LYS A 29 9.34 31.55 -120.55
C LYS A 29 8.52 32.40 -119.57
N LEU A 30 7.92 33.49 -120.06
CA LEU A 30 7.02 34.31 -119.25
C LEU A 30 5.83 33.48 -118.74
N LEU A 31 5.15 32.76 -119.64
CA LEU A 31 4.01 31.90 -119.28
C LEU A 31 4.42 30.81 -118.28
N ALA A 32 5.55 30.13 -118.50
CA ALA A 32 6.05 29.10 -117.58
C ALA A 32 6.43 29.67 -116.20
N SER A 33 7.02 30.87 -116.17
CA SER A 33 7.33 31.57 -114.92
C SER A 33 6.07 32.03 -114.19
N GLU A 34 5.04 32.47 -114.92
CA GLU A 34 3.74 32.84 -114.35
C GLU A 34 3.06 31.62 -113.72
N ASP A 35 3.02 30.48 -114.42
CA ASP A 35 2.46 29.23 -113.92
C ASP A 35 3.22 28.72 -112.66
N ALA A 36 4.55 28.80 -112.68
CA ALA A 36 5.38 28.50 -111.50
C ALA A 36 5.08 29.45 -110.31
N ARG A 37 4.89 30.76 -110.58
CA ARG A 37 4.54 31.75 -109.55
C ARG A 37 3.18 31.43 -108.91
N HIS A 38 2.16 31.07 -109.69
CA HIS A 38 0.85 30.68 -109.14
C HIS A 38 0.96 29.43 -108.25
N ARG A 39 1.68 28.39 -108.71
CA ARG A 39 1.91 27.18 -107.89
C ARG A 39 2.63 27.48 -106.57
N LEU A 40 3.61 28.38 -106.58
CA LEU A 40 4.28 28.81 -105.36
C LEU A 40 3.34 29.59 -104.43
N GLN A 41 2.47 30.45 -104.97
CA GLN A 41 1.46 31.16 -104.18
C GLN A 41 0.49 30.20 -103.50
N ASP A 42 -0.02 29.19 -104.22
CA ASP A 42 -0.88 28.16 -103.63
C ASP A 42 -0.16 27.40 -102.51
N ARG A 43 1.13 27.10 -102.72
CA ARG A 43 1.94 26.41 -101.72
C ARG A 43 2.16 27.26 -100.47
N ILE A 44 2.40 28.57 -100.63
CA ILE A 44 2.52 29.51 -99.51
C ILE A 44 1.22 29.53 -98.72
N PHE A 45 0.08 29.65 -99.38
CA PHE A 45 -1.23 29.66 -98.71
C PHE A 45 -1.46 28.41 -97.84
N VAL A 46 -1.20 27.22 -98.39
CA VAL A 46 -1.31 25.96 -97.65
C VAL A 46 -0.35 25.89 -96.46
N LEU A 47 0.88 26.43 -96.60
CA LEU A 47 1.85 26.45 -95.51
C LEU A 47 1.44 27.43 -94.40
N GLU A 48 0.87 28.58 -94.75
CA GLU A 48 0.36 29.55 -93.77
C GLU A 48 -0.81 28.99 -92.96
N GLU A 49 -1.74 28.28 -93.59
CA GLU A 49 -2.83 27.61 -92.90
C GLU A 49 -2.30 26.55 -91.92
N ARG A 50 -1.38 25.69 -92.39
CA ARG A 50 -0.74 24.69 -91.54
C ARG A 50 0.04 25.29 -90.38
N LEU A 51 0.71 26.43 -90.59
CA LEU A 51 1.43 27.15 -89.54
C LEU A 51 0.46 27.62 -88.45
N LYS A 52 -0.63 28.29 -88.84
CA LYS A 52 -1.67 28.75 -87.90
C LYS A 52 -2.27 27.60 -87.11
N ASP A 53 -2.56 26.47 -87.76
CA ASP A 53 -3.07 25.27 -87.09
C ASP A 53 -2.06 24.68 -86.11
N THR A 54 -0.76 24.66 -86.48
CA THR A 54 0.29 24.21 -85.55
C THR A 54 0.46 25.15 -84.37
N GLU A 55 0.42 26.46 -84.56
CA GLU A 55 0.52 27.46 -83.49
C GLU A 55 -0.65 27.33 -82.51
N LYS A 56 -1.88 27.15 -83.02
CA LYS A 56 -3.06 26.92 -82.19
C LYS A 56 -2.92 25.68 -81.31
N ARG A 57 -2.41 24.57 -81.87
CA ARG A 57 -2.18 23.34 -81.09
C ARG A 57 -1.09 23.51 -80.04
N VAL A 58 -0.01 24.23 -80.37
CA VAL A 58 1.04 24.55 -79.39
C VAL A 58 0.47 25.36 -78.22
N GLU A 59 -0.37 26.35 -78.50
CA GLU A 59 -0.96 27.17 -77.44
C GLU A 59 -1.94 26.37 -76.56
N GLN A 60 -2.73 25.48 -77.15
CA GLN A 60 -3.57 24.54 -76.40
C GLN A 60 -2.74 23.67 -75.46
N HIS A 61 -1.67 23.04 -75.95
CA HIS A 61 -0.82 22.20 -75.11
C HIS A 61 -0.11 22.99 -74.00
N LYS A 62 0.27 24.25 -74.25
CA LYS A 62 0.83 25.11 -73.19
C LYS A 62 -0.21 25.40 -72.10
N ALA A 63 -1.45 25.71 -72.48
CA ALA A 63 -2.53 25.94 -71.52
C ALA A 63 -2.81 24.68 -70.68
N GLU A 64 -2.91 23.52 -71.33
CA GLU A 64 -3.07 22.21 -70.68
C GLU A 64 -1.92 21.91 -69.71
N ALA A 65 -0.67 22.07 -70.16
CA ALA A 65 0.51 21.84 -69.33
C ALA A 65 0.53 22.76 -68.10
N THR A 66 0.14 24.02 -68.27
CA THR A 66 0.08 25.01 -67.17
C THR A 66 -0.99 24.64 -66.14
N MET A 67 -2.19 24.25 -66.59
CA MET A 67 -3.26 23.80 -65.72
C MET A 67 -2.87 22.51 -64.96
N ASN A 68 -2.28 21.55 -65.67
CA ASN A 68 -1.82 20.29 -65.08
C ASN A 68 -0.72 20.52 -64.04
N ALA A 69 0.24 21.40 -64.32
CA ALA A 69 1.29 21.76 -63.37
C ALA A 69 0.72 22.42 -62.10
N HIS A 70 -0.29 23.27 -62.25
CA HIS A 70 -0.97 23.86 -61.10
C HIS A 70 -1.75 22.82 -60.29
N GLY A 71 -2.50 21.93 -60.96
CA GLY A 71 -3.26 20.86 -60.31
C GLY A 71 -2.35 19.89 -59.54
N LEU A 72 -1.22 19.51 -60.14
CA LEU A 72 -0.23 18.65 -59.49
C LEU A 72 0.37 19.32 -58.24
N ARG A 73 0.69 20.62 -58.32
CA ARG A 73 1.20 21.37 -57.17
C ARG A 73 0.21 21.38 -56.01
N ARG A 74 -1.07 21.66 -56.27
CA ARG A 74 -2.12 21.64 -55.24
C ARG A 74 -2.26 20.25 -54.61
N CYS A 75 -2.21 19.19 -55.43
CA CYS A 75 -2.27 17.82 -54.93
C CYS A 75 -1.08 17.47 -54.03
N ILE A 76 0.12 17.97 -54.35
CA ILE A 76 1.30 17.80 -53.50
C ILE A 76 1.11 18.54 -52.16
N GLU A 77 0.68 19.80 -52.19
CA GLU A 77 0.42 20.61 -50.98
C GLU A 77 -0.63 19.95 -50.07
N GLU A 78 -1.73 19.44 -50.63
CA GLU A 78 -2.76 18.71 -49.89
C GLU A 78 -2.21 17.41 -49.26
N LYS A 79 -1.37 16.68 -49.98
CA LYS A 79 -0.72 15.46 -49.46
C LYS A 79 0.27 15.77 -48.35
N GLU A 80 1.06 16.83 -48.48
CA GLU A 80 2.00 17.27 -47.45
C GLU A 80 1.25 17.72 -46.19
N MET A 81 0.15 18.46 -46.35
CA MET A 81 -0.73 18.83 -45.25
C MET A 81 -1.30 17.60 -44.54
N ALA A 82 -1.82 16.63 -45.29
CA ALA A 82 -2.33 15.39 -44.72
C ALA A 82 -1.24 14.60 -43.99
N ALA A 83 -0.03 14.50 -44.54
CA ALA A 83 1.10 13.85 -43.90
C ALA A 83 1.48 14.52 -42.57
N SER A 84 1.53 15.86 -42.53
CA SER A 84 1.77 16.59 -41.29
C SER A 84 0.67 16.36 -40.24
N GLY A 85 -0.59 16.24 -40.68
CA GLY A 85 -1.70 15.87 -39.81
C GLY A 85 -1.57 14.47 -39.21
N TYR A 86 -1.08 13.49 -39.99
CA TYR A 86 -0.77 12.16 -39.48
C TYR A 86 0.35 12.19 -38.44
N ASP A 87 1.42 12.94 -38.67
CA ASP A 87 2.52 13.09 -37.71
C ASP A 87 2.04 13.68 -36.37
N ASP A 88 1.19 14.69 -36.43
CA ASP A 88 0.60 15.30 -35.23
C ASP A 88 -0.33 14.34 -34.49
N LEU A 89 -1.13 13.56 -35.22
CA LEU A 89 -1.99 12.53 -34.65
C LEU A 89 -1.17 11.43 -33.96
N VAL A 90 -0.06 10.97 -34.56
CA VAL A 90 0.86 10.01 -33.94
C VAL A 90 1.44 10.56 -32.64
N LYS A 91 1.85 11.84 -32.61
CA LYS A 91 2.33 12.47 -31.37
C LYS A 91 1.24 12.51 -30.29
N GLN A 92 -0.02 12.72 -30.66
CA GLN A 92 -1.14 12.71 -29.71
C GLN A 92 -1.38 11.30 -29.17
N TYR A 93 -1.38 10.27 -30.03
CA TYR A 93 -1.49 8.88 -29.58
C TYR A 93 -0.39 8.51 -28.61
N ALA A 94 0.86 8.87 -28.89
CA ALA A 94 1.99 8.60 -27.99
C ALA A 94 1.87 9.31 -26.62
N LYS A 95 1.17 10.45 -26.54
CA LYS A 95 0.88 11.12 -25.27
C LYS A 95 -0.23 10.38 -24.52
N LEU A 96 -1.30 10.01 -25.22
CA LEU A 96 -2.44 9.32 -24.63
C LEU A 96 -2.04 7.94 -24.12
N GLU A 97 -1.21 7.20 -24.85
CA GLU A 97 -0.66 5.91 -24.44
C GLU A 97 0.10 6.02 -23.11
N LYS A 98 0.96 7.04 -22.96
CA LYS A 98 1.65 7.32 -21.70
C LYS A 98 0.69 7.63 -20.56
N GLU A 99 -0.37 8.37 -20.83
CA GLU A 99 -1.39 8.71 -19.84
C GLU A 99 -2.15 7.46 -19.38
N CYS A 100 -2.55 6.59 -20.32
CA CYS A 100 -3.15 5.29 -20.01
C CYS A 100 -2.24 4.44 -19.13
N SER A 101 -0.95 4.34 -19.45
CA SER A 101 0.01 3.59 -18.62
C SER A 101 0.17 4.16 -17.20
N LEU A 102 0.05 5.49 -17.04
CA LEU A 102 0.08 6.11 -15.71
C LEU A 102 -1.17 5.75 -14.91
N TYR A 103 -2.36 5.79 -15.53
CA TYR A 103 -3.60 5.39 -14.85
C TYR A 103 -3.62 3.92 -14.47
N GLU A 104 -3.13 3.04 -15.32
CA GLU A 104 -3.00 1.60 -15.02
C GLU A 104 -2.13 1.37 -13.78
N ARG A 105 -0.96 2.02 -13.73
CA ARG A 105 -0.02 1.90 -12.61
C ARG A 105 -0.58 2.50 -11.30
N ASP A 106 -1.31 3.61 -11.39
CA ASP A 106 -1.94 4.22 -10.22
C ASP A 106 -3.08 3.33 -9.69
N LEU A 107 -3.85 2.69 -10.57
CA LEU A 107 -4.84 1.69 -10.19
C LEU A 107 -4.20 0.48 -9.49
N GLU A 108 -3.13 -0.07 -10.05
CA GLU A 108 -2.39 -1.20 -9.48
C GLU A 108 -1.89 -0.86 -8.06
N ARG A 109 -1.31 0.32 -7.86
CA ARG A 109 -0.89 0.80 -6.54
C ARG A 109 -2.04 0.87 -5.54
N VAL A 110 -3.21 1.34 -5.96
CA VAL A 110 -4.40 1.41 -5.09
C VAL A 110 -4.88 0.00 -4.74
N MET A 111 -4.86 -0.93 -5.69
CA MET A 111 -5.22 -2.32 -5.44
C MET A 111 -4.27 -2.98 -4.43
N GLU A 112 -2.95 -2.84 -4.62
CA GLU A 112 -1.94 -3.33 -3.66
C GLU A 112 -2.16 -2.74 -2.26
N SER A 113 -2.46 -1.44 -2.16
CA SER A 113 -2.74 -0.81 -0.86
C SER A 113 -4.01 -1.36 -0.20
N CYS A 114 -5.05 -1.67 -0.98
CA CYS A 114 -6.27 -2.29 -0.47
C CYS A 114 -6.00 -3.70 0.05
N ASP A 115 -5.18 -4.48 -0.66
CA ASP A 115 -4.79 -5.84 -0.26
C ASP A 115 -3.98 -5.83 1.05
N GLU A 116 -3.05 -4.88 1.21
CA GLU A 116 -2.29 -4.74 2.46
C GLU A 116 -3.19 -4.30 3.63
N LEU A 117 -4.11 -3.36 3.41
CA LEU A 117 -5.10 -2.98 4.43
C LEU A 117 -6.02 -4.14 4.81
N ALA A 118 -6.39 -5.00 3.86
CA ALA A 118 -7.19 -6.18 4.13
C ALA A 118 -6.44 -7.18 5.02
N LYS A 119 -5.15 -7.44 4.73
CA LYS A 119 -4.29 -8.27 5.58
C LYS A 119 -4.16 -7.70 6.99
N GLU A 120 -3.87 -6.41 7.12
CA GLU A 120 -3.78 -5.75 8.43
C GLU A 120 -5.10 -5.85 9.21
N ASN A 121 -6.24 -5.68 8.53
CA ASN A 121 -7.55 -5.81 9.15
C ASN A 121 -7.79 -7.23 9.68
N ASP A 122 -7.44 -8.24 8.90
CA ASP A 122 -7.58 -9.64 9.31
C ASP A 122 -6.63 -9.99 10.47
N GLU A 123 -5.38 -9.50 10.46
CA GLU A 123 -4.47 -9.63 11.60
C GLU A 123 -5.01 -8.96 12.86
N LEU A 124 -5.60 -7.77 12.75
CA LEU A 124 -6.24 -7.08 13.86
C LEU A 124 -7.45 -7.86 14.39
N ARG A 125 -8.27 -8.43 13.50
CA ARG A 125 -9.39 -9.30 13.88
C ARG A 125 -8.93 -10.54 14.62
N VAL A 126 -7.86 -11.20 14.16
CA VAL A 126 -7.27 -12.36 14.83
C VAL A 126 -6.76 -11.96 16.21
N ARG A 127 -6.02 -10.84 16.33
CA ARG A 127 -5.55 -10.30 17.62
C ARG A 127 -6.70 -9.96 18.57
N LEU A 128 -7.79 -9.39 18.05
CA LEU A 128 -8.98 -9.10 18.83
C LEU A 128 -9.72 -10.38 19.25
N GLN A 129 -9.75 -11.39 18.39
CA GLN A 129 -10.38 -12.68 18.70
C GLN A 129 -9.55 -13.47 19.72
N ASP A 130 -8.24 -13.25 19.80
CA ASP A 130 -7.36 -13.70 20.88
C ASP A 130 -7.63 -12.93 22.20
N ASN A 131 -8.91 -12.89 22.58
CA ASN A 131 -9.43 -12.43 23.87
C ASN A 131 -8.99 -13.31 25.04
N SER A 132 -8.15 -14.33 24.80
CA SER A 132 -7.65 -15.22 25.84
C SER A 132 -6.93 -14.43 26.94
N SER A 133 -6.14 -13.43 26.55
CA SER A 133 -5.43 -12.54 27.47
C SER A 133 -6.38 -11.60 28.24
N LEU A 134 -7.37 -11.03 27.56
CA LEU A 134 -8.39 -10.15 28.18
C LEU A 134 -9.29 -10.93 29.14
N ALA A 135 -9.71 -12.13 28.76
CA ALA A 135 -10.50 -13.02 29.61
C ALA A 135 -9.72 -13.49 30.83
N ALA A 136 -8.44 -13.85 30.68
CA ALA A 136 -7.56 -14.20 31.78
C ALA A 136 -7.39 -13.03 32.77
N LEU A 137 -7.12 -11.83 32.25
CA LEU A 137 -6.98 -10.63 33.07
C LEU A 137 -8.30 -10.26 33.78
N ALA A 138 -9.44 -10.40 33.10
CA ALA A 138 -10.75 -10.18 33.72
C ALA A 138 -11.02 -11.18 34.86
N ALA A 139 -10.67 -12.45 34.67
CA ALA A 139 -10.80 -13.48 35.71
C ALA A 139 -9.89 -13.19 36.91
N GLU A 140 -8.65 -12.75 36.68
CA GLU A 140 -7.72 -12.34 37.74
C GLU A 140 -8.28 -11.16 38.54
N VAL A 141 -8.83 -10.15 37.86
CA VAL A 141 -9.48 -9.00 38.51
C VAL A 141 -10.64 -9.44 39.41
N GLU A 142 -11.50 -10.35 38.94
CA GLU A 142 -12.60 -10.86 39.77
C GLU A 142 -12.12 -11.68 40.97
N SER A 143 -11.06 -12.49 40.80
CA SER A 143 -10.43 -13.19 41.92
C SER A 143 -9.91 -12.21 42.97
N LEU A 144 -9.16 -11.18 42.54
CA LEU A 144 -8.61 -10.17 43.44
C LEU A 144 -9.70 -9.37 44.16
N LYS A 145 -10.82 -9.08 43.49
CA LYS A 145 -11.98 -8.42 44.13
C LYS A 145 -12.56 -9.30 45.24
N LYS A 146 -12.73 -10.60 44.99
CA LYS A 146 -13.24 -11.56 45.98
C LYS A 146 -12.29 -11.68 47.17
N ASP A 147 -11.00 -11.79 46.92
CA ASP A 147 -9.99 -11.87 47.97
C ASP A 147 -9.94 -10.59 48.81
N LYS A 148 -10.03 -9.43 48.17
CA LYS A 148 -10.15 -8.13 48.86
C LYS A 148 -11.37 -8.08 49.79
N GLU A 149 -12.53 -8.57 49.36
CA GLU A 149 -13.73 -8.62 50.18
C GLU A 149 -13.56 -9.55 51.39
N ASN A 150 -13.03 -10.75 51.16
CA ASN A 150 -12.76 -11.72 52.22
C ASN A 150 -11.81 -11.15 53.27
N MET A 151 -10.74 -10.47 52.84
CA MET A 151 -9.81 -9.83 53.77
C MET A 151 -10.47 -8.71 54.57
N ARG A 152 -11.39 -7.95 53.97
CA ARG A 152 -12.16 -6.91 54.68
C ARG A 152 -13.04 -7.52 55.77
N ILE A 153 -13.77 -8.60 55.47
CA ILE A 153 -14.62 -9.30 56.45
C ILE A 153 -13.76 -9.86 57.59
N ASN A 154 -12.64 -10.50 57.26
CA ASN A 154 -11.71 -11.06 58.24
C ASN A 154 -11.12 -9.98 59.15
N LEU A 155 -10.75 -8.83 58.58
CA LEU A 155 -10.25 -7.68 59.35
C LEU A 155 -11.32 -7.19 60.33
N HIS A 156 -12.55 -6.96 59.85
CA HIS A 156 -13.64 -6.50 60.71
C HIS A 156 -13.93 -7.48 61.84
N ARG A 157 -13.95 -8.80 61.55
CA ARG A 157 -14.11 -9.83 62.58
C ARG A 157 -12.99 -9.79 63.62
N ALA A 158 -11.73 -9.66 63.18
CA ALA A 158 -10.59 -9.58 64.08
C ALA A 158 -10.65 -8.32 64.98
N GLU A 159 -11.12 -7.18 64.44
CA GLU A 159 -11.35 -5.96 65.21
C GLU A 159 -12.42 -6.15 66.30
N GLU A 160 -13.52 -6.85 65.99
CA GLU A 160 -14.56 -7.16 66.98
C GLU A 160 -14.08 -8.15 68.06
N GLU A 161 -13.34 -9.19 67.68
CA GLU A 161 -12.72 -10.13 68.64
C GLU A 161 -11.79 -9.39 69.62
N VAL A 162 -10.99 -8.43 69.15
CA VAL A 162 -10.14 -7.60 70.01
C VAL A 162 -10.95 -6.76 71.00
N LYS A 163 -12.10 -6.20 70.59
CA LYS A 163 -12.97 -5.43 71.50
C LYS A 163 -13.54 -6.31 72.61
N VAL A 164 -14.06 -7.48 72.26
CA VAL A 164 -14.61 -8.44 73.23
C VAL A 164 -13.52 -8.86 74.23
N LEU A 165 -12.34 -9.24 73.72
CA LEU A 165 -11.20 -9.62 74.58
C LEU A 165 -10.73 -8.47 75.47
N PHE A 166 -10.81 -7.22 75.00
CA PHE A 166 -10.48 -6.05 75.82
C PHE A 166 -11.48 -5.85 76.96
N GLU A 167 -12.78 -6.00 76.69
CA GLU A 167 -13.84 -5.92 77.71
C GLU A 167 -13.72 -7.06 78.74
N GLU A 168 -13.48 -8.28 78.28
CA GLU A 168 -13.24 -9.44 79.15
C GLU A 168 -12.01 -9.23 80.04
N ASN A 169 -10.88 -8.77 79.47
CA ASN A 169 -9.68 -8.45 80.24
C ASN A 169 -9.95 -7.35 81.27
N LYS A 170 -10.73 -6.32 80.93
CA LYS A 170 -11.12 -5.27 81.86
C LYS A 170 -11.94 -5.82 83.03
N LEU A 171 -12.90 -6.71 82.77
CA LEU A 171 -13.69 -7.36 83.82
C LEU A 171 -12.82 -8.25 84.71
N LEU A 172 -11.94 -9.04 84.11
CA LEU A 172 -10.96 -9.87 84.84
C LEU A 172 -10.02 -9.03 85.70
N ASP A 173 -9.56 -7.88 85.21
CA ASP A 173 -8.71 -6.95 85.97
C ASP A 173 -9.45 -6.36 87.17
N GLU A 174 -10.72 -5.95 87.02
CA GLU A 174 -11.51 -5.43 88.14
C GLU A 174 -11.80 -6.52 89.19
N GLU A 175 -12.08 -7.75 88.77
CA GLU A 175 -12.26 -8.88 89.68
C GLU A 175 -10.93 -9.26 90.36
N ASN A 176 -9.82 -9.29 89.64
CA ASN A 176 -8.48 -9.49 90.21
C ASN A 176 -8.16 -8.41 91.26
N LYS A 177 -8.43 -7.12 90.98
CA LYS A 177 -8.28 -6.02 91.94
C LYS A 177 -9.21 -6.20 93.16
N ARG A 178 -10.42 -6.74 92.98
CA ARG A 178 -11.36 -7.03 94.06
C ARG A 178 -10.85 -8.16 94.95
N LEU A 179 -10.42 -9.27 94.35
CA LEU A 179 -9.82 -10.42 95.04
C LEU A 179 -8.57 -10.00 95.82
N LEU A 180 -7.67 -9.19 95.22
CA LEU A 180 -6.51 -8.62 95.88
C LEU A 180 -6.89 -7.76 97.11
N ARG A 181 -7.97 -6.98 97.03
CA ARG A 181 -8.48 -6.19 98.17
C ARG A 181 -9.04 -7.09 99.27
N LEU A 182 -9.75 -8.17 98.92
CA LEU A 182 -10.23 -9.17 99.88
C LEU A 182 -9.08 -9.87 100.59
N LEU A 183 -8.08 -10.36 99.84
CA LEU A 183 -6.86 -10.97 100.38
C LEU A 183 -6.11 -10.02 101.33
N LYS A 184 -6.00 -8.73 100.98
CA LYS A 184 -5.42 -7.72 101.89
C LYS A 184 -6.27 -7.51 103.15
N ARG A 185 -7.60 -7.51 103.05
CA ARG A 185 -8.49 -7.40 104.23
C ARG A 185 -8.43 -8.63 105.13
N GLU A 186 -8.38 -9.82 104.54
CA GLU A 186 -8.23 -11.10 105.26
C GLU A 186 -6.88 -11.14 105.98
N ARG A 187 -5.81 -10.70 105.31
CA ARG A 187 -4.48 -10.49 105.92
C ARG A 187 -4.48 -9.44 107.03
N ASN A 188 -5.35 -8.43 106.97
CA ASN A 188 -5.51 -7.40 108.00
C ASN A 188 -6.48 -7.84 109.14
N HIS A 189 -7.42 -8.77 108.90
CA HIS A 189 -8.30 -9.38 109.92
C HIS A 189 -7.61 -10.53 110.67
N HIS A 190 -6.47 -11.00 110.17
CA HIS A 190 -5.52 -11.85 110.88
C HIS A 190 -4.30 -11.10 111.40
N GLY A 191 -4.41 -9.78 111.55
CA GLY A 191 -3.39 -8.93 112.16
C GLY A 191 -3.92 -8.18 113.37
N SER A 192 -4.35 -8.89 114.43
CA SER A 192 -4.08 -8.43 115.79
C SER A 192 -4.37 -9.50 116.88
N ASP A 193 -3.42 -9.90 117.73
CA ASP A 193 -2.04 -9.44 117.75
C ASP A 193 -1.12 -10.29 118.64
N SER A 194 0.15 -10.29 118.23
CA SER A 194 1.32 -10.55 119.07
C SER A 194 1.61 -12.01 119.45
N LYS A 195 2.91 -12.31 119.55
CA LYS A 195 3.53 -13.36 120.38
C LYS A 195 2.56 -14.38 121.00
N SER A 196 2.80 -15.65 120.72
CA SER A 196 3.38 -16.52 121.75
C SER A 196 3.91 -17.85 121.17
N SER A 197 5.12 -18.18 121.63
CA SER A 197 5.56 -19.52 122.04
C SER A 197 5.66 -20.61 120.95
N ALA A 198 6.86 -20.97 120.48
CA ALA A 198 7.89 -21.78 121.14
C ALA A 198 7.48 -23.25 121.35
N GLY A 199 8.24 -24.18 120.76
CA GLY A 199 8.10 -25.61 121.01
C GLY A 199 8.80 -26.50 119.97
N THR A 200 10.01 -26.92 120.31
CA THR A 200 10.89 -27.84 119.55
C THR A 200 10.57 -29.33 119.82
N SER A 201 11.09 -30.22 118.95
CA SER A 201 11.40 -31.65 119.22
C SER A 201 10.23 -32.65 119.11
N ALA A 202 10.32 -33.87 118.57
CA ALA A 202 11.44 -34.65 118.07
C ALA A 202 10.94 -35.86 117.23
N LYS A 203 11.78 -36.30 116.28
CA LYS A 203 12.24 -37.70 116.09
C LYS A 203 11.20 -38.81 115.81
N GLY A 204 11.26 -39.35 114.59
CA GLY A 204 10.79 -40.70 114.24
C GLY A 204 11.47 -41.23 112.98
N LYS A 205 12.36 -42.22 113.15
CA LYS A 205 12.85 -43.19 112.14
C LYS A 205 12.28 -44.57 112.57
N PRO A 206 12.25 -45.68 111.77
CA PRO A 206 13.29 -46.06 110.78
C PRO A 206 12.87 -46.89 109.52
N LYS A 207 13.85 -47.03 108.57
CA LYS A 207 14.15 -48.14 107.58
C LYS A 207 13.02 -48.59 106.61
N SER A 208 13.22 -48.99 105.34
CA SER A 208 14.29 -49.55 104.46
C SER A 208 13.86 -49.24 102.99
N GLY A 209 14.66 -49.11 101.92
CA GLY A 209 15.78 -49.90 101.39
C GLY A 209 16.08 -49.45 99.93
N GLN A 210 17.17 -49.97 99.37
CA GLN A 210 17.77 -49.88 98.02
C GLN A 210 16.80 -49.90 96.82
N SER A 211 17.16 -49.65 95.55
CA SER A 211 18.27 -49.04 94.77
C SER A 211 17.75 -48.99 93.32
N ASP A 212 18.37 -48.15 92.48
CA ASP A 212 18.42 -48.23 91.00
C ASP A 212 17.11 -48.09 90.19
N SER A 213 17.06 -47.69 88.92
CA SER A 213 17.82 -46.78 88.07
C SER A 213 17.07 -46.78 86.72
N SER A 214 16.46 -45.65 86.34
CA SER A 214 16.15 -45.23 84.95
C SER A 214 15.33 -46.19 84.03
N PRO A 215 15.08 -45.85 82.74
CA PRO A 215 13.84 -45.17 82.31
C PRO A 215 13.14 -45.91 81.14
N MET A 216 11.82 -45.75 80.95
CA MET A 216 11.20 -46.08 79.65
C MET A 216 10.07 -45.13 79.28
N GLY A 217 10.21 -44.59 78.07
CA GLY A 217 9.18 -43.83 77.38
C GLY A 217 7.94 -44.66 77.10
N ARG A 218 6.81 -43.96 77.05
CA ARG A 218 5.54 -44.42 76.48
C ARG A 218 4.88 -43.15 75.95
N VAL A 219 5.04 -42.85 74.65
CA VAL A 219 4.03 -43.15 73.62
C VAL A 219 2.64 -43.06 74.21
N ILE A 220 2.02 -41.87 74.06
CA ILE A 220 0.58 -41.71 74.26
C ILE A 220 -0.02 -41.61 72.87
N ASP A 221 -0.81 -42.64 72.58
CA ASP A 221 -1.54 -42.89 71.34
C ASP A 221 -2.82 -42.04 71.30
N PHE A 222 -3.20 -41.62 70.10
CA PHE A 222 -4.38 -40.81 69.80
C PHE A 222 -5.60 -41.73 69.66
N ASN A 223 -6.65 -41.51 70.45
CA ASN A 223 -8.04 -41.84 70.07
C ASN A 223 -9.05 -41.39 71.13
N VAL A 224 -9.60 -40.18 70.99
CA VAL A 224 -11.01 -39.88 71.33
C VAL A 224 -11.49 -38.78 70.38
N ALA A 225 -12.54 -39.08 69.63
CA ALA A 225 -13.27 -38.19 68.76
C ALA A 225 -13.95 -37.07 69.56
N ASP A 226 -13.71 -35.80 69.22
CA ASP A 226 -14.67 -34.89 68.59
C ASP A 226 -14.06 -33.46 68.45
N SER A 227 -14.59 -32.66 67.52
CA SER A 227 -14.23 -31.27 67.16
C SER A 227 -13.09 -31.06 66.15
N SER A 228 -13.52 -31.09 64.89
CA SER A 228 -12.91 -30.58 63.67
C SER A 228 -12.29 -29.17 63.82
N ARG A 229 -10.97 -29.11 64.01
CA ARG A 229 -10.16 -27.94 63.65
C ARG A 229 -9.38 -28.25 62.38
N GLN A 230 -9.72 -27.54 61.31
CA GLN A 230 -9.03 -27.64 60.04
C GLN A 230 -7.70 -26.87 60.14
N PRO A 231 -6.54 -27.49 59.86
CA PRO A 231 -5.27 -26.77 59.85
C PRO A 231 -5.20 -25.81 58.66
N LEU A 232 -4.61 -24.63 58.87
CA LEU A 232 -4.37 -23.66 57.80
C LEU A 232 -3.42 -24.26 56.75
N SER A 233 -3.78 -24.12 55.48
CA SER A 233 -2.97 -24.55 54.33
C SER A 233 -1.61 -23.84 54.30
N PRO A 234 -0.51 -24.51 53.88
CA PRO A 234 0.79 -23.85 53.76
C PRO A 234 0.76 -22.76 52.67
N LEU A 235 1.34 -21.59 52.98
CA LEU A 235 1.59 -20.54 52.01
C LEU A 235 2.50 -21.09 50.89
N ARG A 236 2.01 -21.07 49.65
CA ARG A 236 2.85 -21.33 48.48
C ARG A 236 3.87 -20.20 48.37
N GLN A 237 5.14 -20.57 48.36
CA GLN A 237 6.25 -19.68 48.02
C GLN A 237 6.06 -19.16 46.60
N ASN A 238 6.15 -17.84 46.43
CA ASN A 238 6.28 -17.20 45.13
C ASN A 238 7.61 -17.65 44.50
N SER A 239 7.54 -18.44 43.43
CA SER A 239 8.70 -18.69 42.58
C SER A 239 8.95 -17.44 41.75
N SER A 240 10.09 -16.80 41.99
CA SER A 240 10.66 -15.78 41.12
C SER A 240 11.62 -16.52 40.17
N ASP A 241 11.37 -16.45 38.86
CA ASP A 241 12.33 -16.58 37.74
C ASP A 241 11.50 -16.82 36.47
N SER A 242 11.63 -16.08 35.37
CA SER A 242 12.86 -15.65 34.75
C SER A 242 12.66 -14.39 33.89
N ARG A 243 13.60 -13.45 34.04
CA ARG A 243 14.02 -12.51 32.99
C ARG A 243 14.55 -13.27 31.78
N MET A 244 14.68 -12.53 30.68
CA MET A 244 15.38 -12.79 29.41
C MET A 244 14.36 -13.10 28.28
N HIS A 245 14.16 -12.26 27.27
CA HIS A 245 15.19 -11.66 26.42
C HIS A 245 14.91 -10.21 26.00
N LYS A 246 16.01 -9.45 25.92
CA LYS A 246 16.15 -8.13 25.30
C LYS A 246 16.67 -8.34 23.87
N LYS A 247 16.18 -7.48 22.97
CA LYS A 247 16.73 -7.10 21.65
C LYS A 247 16.83 -8.18 20.58
#